data_AF-A0A956E0B5-F1
#
_entry.id   AF-A0A956E0B5-F1
#
_cell.length_a   1.000
_cell.length_b   1.000
_cell.length_c   1.000
_cell.angle_alpha   90.00
_cell.angle_beta   90.00
_cell.angle_gamma   90.00
#
_symmetry.space_group_name_H-M   'P 1'
#
loop_
_entity.id
_entity.type
_entity.pdbx_description
1 polymer ?
#
loop_
_entity_poly.entity_id
_entity_poly.type
_entity_poly.pdbx_seq_one_letter_code
_entity_poly.pdbx_strand_id
1 'polypeptide(L)'
;MEASRRGVHGVPTPDFGVRGIGKFDVDTPLATSKVDNVVRQIAKKSKRQARRVLLQFGDDASDARALEIIGKTLGKRDARRIQEIYVQVGADIVRFSR
;
A
#
# COMPACT_ATOMS: atom_id res chain seq x y z
N MET A 1 -18.18 9.76 0.07
CA MET A 1 -19.54 9.19 0.13
C MET A 1 -19.42 7.91 0.95
N GLU A 2 -19.77 8.05 2.23
CA GLU A 2 -19.39 7.18 3.36
C GLU A 2 -20.24 5.90 3.43
N ALA A 3 -19.60 4.74 3.31
CA ALA A 3 -20.21 3.46 3.70
C ALA A 3 -20.46 3.40 5.23
N SER A 4 -19.69 4.17 6.01
CA SER A 4 -19.77 4.22 7.47
C SER A 4 -21.10 4.79 8.00
N ARG A 5 -21.81 5.62 7.21
CA ARG A 5 -23.09 6.22 7.65
C ARG A 5 -24.30 5.29 7.55
N ARG A 6 -24.16 4.09 6.97
CA ARG A 6 -25.29 3.17 6.71
C ARG A 6 -25.18 1.80 7.39
N GLY A 7 -24.25 1.61 8.35
CA GLY A 7 -24.11 0.33 9.06
C GLY A 7 -23.77 -0.85 8.14
N VAL A 8 -23.15 -0.59 6.98
CA VAL A 8 -22.77 -1.63 6.03
C VAL A 8 -21.45 -2.23 6.49
N HIS A 9 -21.52 -3.36 7.19
CA HIS A 9 -20.37 -4.13 7.61
C HIS A 9 -19.86 -5.02 6.47
N GLY A 10 -18.55 -5.25 6.40
CA GLY A 10 -17.92 -6.18 5.44
C GLY A 10 -17.64 -5.60 4.05
N VAL A 11 -18.04 -4.36 3.75
CA VAL A 11 -17.55 -3.65 2.57
C VAL A 11 -16.18 -3.07 2.91
N PRO A 12 -15.12 -3.47 2.19
CA PRO A 12 -13.81 -2.89 2.46
C PRO A 12 -13.89 -1.37 2.23
N THR A 13 -13.07 -0.60 2.91
CA THR A 13 -13.03 0.86 2.74
C THR A 13 -11.59 1.28 2.57
N PRO A 14 -11.31 2.19 1.62
CA PRO A 14 -9.97 2.75 1.50
C PRO A 14 -9.66 3.61 2.72
N ASP A 15 -8.40 3.69 3.09
CA ASP A 15 -7.97 4.54 4.21
C ASP A 15 -8.21 6.02 3.90
N PHE A 16 -7.90 6.44 2.66
CA PHE A 16 -8.18 7.80 2.20
C PHE A 16 -8.32 7.90 0.68
N GLY A 17 -8.73 9.08 0.22
CA GLY A 17 -8.77 9.42 -1.21
C GLY A 17 -8.15 10.78 -1.46
N VAL A 18 -7.27 10.85 -2.45
CA VAL A 18 -6.69 12.12 -2.93
C VAL A 18 -7.48 12.58 -4.15
N ARG A 19 -8.00 13.80 -4.09
CA ARG A 19 -8.76 14.38 -5.21
C ARG A 19 -7.87 14.43 -6.46
N GLY A 20 -8.37 13.92 -7.58
CA GLY A 20 -7.64 13.85 -8.85
C GLY A 20 -6.73 12.63 -9.03
N ILE A 21 -6.38 11.92 -7.94
CA ILE A 21 -5.53 10.71 -8.02
C ILE A 21 -6.35 9.45 -7.76
N GLY A 22 -7.14 9.42 -6.68
CA GLY A 22 -8.04 8.33 -6.34
C GLY A 22 -7.84 7.80 -4.91
N LYS A 23 -8.26 6.55 -4.69
CA LYS A 23 -8.30 5.90 -3.38
C LYS A 23 -6.99 5.18 -3.07
N PHE A 24 -6.60 5.18 -1.80
CA PHE A 24 -5.37 4.62 -1.28
C PHE A 24 -5.64 3.74 -0.05
N ASP A 25 -4.87 2.67 0.05
CA ASP A 25 -4.63 1.99 1.34
C ASP A 25 -3.21 2.34 1.82
N VAL A 26 -3.04 2.54 3.12
CA VAL A 26 -1.76 2.79 3.79
C VAL A 26 -1.24 1.49 4.37
N ASP A 27 0.05 1.23 4.22
CA ASP A 27 0.74 0.19 4.96
C ASP A 27 2.00 0.80 5.60
N THR A 28 2.21 0.52 6.88
CA THR A 28 3.34 1.04 7.66
C THR A 28 4.16 -0.13 8.19
N PRO A 29 5.06 -0.70 7.38
CA PRO A 29 5.81 -1.89 7.78
C PRO A 29 6.81 -1.56 8.88
N LEU A 30 6.84 -2.38 9.95
CA LEU A 30 7.93 -2.29 10.93
C LEU A 30 9.26 -2.67 10.30
N ALA A 31 10.35 -2.02 10.71
CA ALA A 31 11.72 -2.33 10.26
C ALA A 31 12.10 -3.80 10.50
N THR A 32 11.55 -4.43 11.54
CA THR A 32 11.79 -5.84 11.90
C THR A 32 10.91 -6.83 11.14
N SER A 33 9.91 -6.37 10.38
CA SER A 33 9.01 -7.27 9.63
C SER A 33 9.79 -8.07 8.59
N LYS A 34 9.37 -9.30 8.28
CA LYS A 34 9.91 -10.00 7.12
C LYS A 34 9.33 -9.40 5.84
N VAL A 35 10.17 -9.10 4.85
CA VAL A 35 9.74 -8.53 3.55
C VAL A 35 8.58 -9.33 2.94
N ASP A 36 8.67 -10.66 2.96
CA ASP A 36 7.62 -11.52 2.39
C ASP A 36 6.28 -11.46 3.15
N ASN A 37 6.29 -11.07 4.43
CA ASN A 37 5.06 -10.84 5.19
C ASN A 37 4.41 -9.52 4.75
N VAL A 38 5.22 -8.47 4.60
CA VAL A 38 4.78 -7.15 4.11
C VAL A 38 4.19 -7.27 2.71
N VAL A 39 4.91 -7.93 1.80
CA VAL A 39 4.45 -8.19 0.42
C VAL A 39 3.12 -8.98 0.42
N ARG A 40 2.98 -9.98 1.30
CA ARG A 40 1.71 -10.72 1.44
C ARG A 40 0.57 -9.86 1.98
N GLN A 41 0.85 -8.96 2.92
CA GLN A 41 -0.13 -8.03 3.48
C GLN A 41 -0.61 -7.05 2.42
N ILE A 42 0.31 -6.45 1.66
CA ILE A 42 0.01 -5.57 0.54
C ILE A 42 -0.82 -6.31 -0.52
N ALA A 43 -0.45 -7.54 -0.88
CA ALA A 43 -1.23 -8.36 -1.82
C ALA A 43 -2.64 -8.74 -1.31
N LYS A 44 -2.84 -8.85 0.01
CA LYS A 44 -4.19 -9.03 0.58
C LYS A 44 -5.04 -7.77 0.41
N LYS A 45 -4.45 -6.58 0.58
CA LYS A 45 -5.12 -5.29 0.35
C LYS A 45 -5.55 -5.10 -1.10
N SER A 46 -4.71 -5.51 -2.05
CA SER A 46 -5.03 -5.45 -3.48
C SER A 46 -6.17 -6.37 -3.92
N LYS A 47 -6.35 -7.51 -3.23
CA LYS A 47 -7.49 -8.41 -3.50
C LYS A 47 -8.82 -7.78 -3.09
N ARG A 48 -8.80 -6.90 -2.09
CA ARG A 48 -10.00 -6.29 -1.53
C ARG A 48 -10.33 -4.96 -2.21
N GLN A 49 -9.42 -3.97 -2.26
CA GLN A 49 -9.74 -2.63 -2.81
C GLN A 49 -8.60 -1.82 -3.42
N ALA A 50 -7.36 -1.95 -2.94
CA ALA A 50 -6.30 -1.03 -3.37
C ALA A 50 -5.82 -1.28 -4.81
N ARG A 51 -6.06 -0.27 -5.67
CA ARG A 51 -5.26 -0.07 -6.89
C ARG A 51 -3.99 0.73 -6.62
N ARG A 52 -3.96 1.46 -5.51
CA ARG A 52 -2.85 2.30 -5.06
C ARG A 52 -2.57 2.04 -3.60
N VAL A 53 -1.29 1.92 -3.26
CA VAL A 53 -0.84 1.69 -1.89
C VAL A 53 0.17 2.76 -1.53
N LEU A 54 0.02 3.37 -0.36
CA LEU A 54 1.03 4.21 0.26
C LEU A 54 1.81 3.37 1.28
N LEU A 55 3.10 3.20 1.07
CA LEU A 55 4.04 2.62 2.02
C LEU A 55 4.68 3.74 2.82
N GLN A 56 4.48 3.73 4.13
CA GLN A 56 5.15 4.63 5.06
C GLN A 56 6.18 3.83 5.84
N PHE A 57 7.44 4.17 5.64
CA PHE A 57 8.50 3.60 6.43
C PHE A 57 8.83 4.54 7.59
N GLY A 58 9.13 3.97 8.76
CA GLY A 58 9.77 4.72 9.84
C GLY A 58 11.23 5.03 9.50
N ASP A 59 11.84 5.92 10.27
CA ASP A 59 13.20 6.43 10.05
C ASP A 59 14.27 5.33 10.01
N ASP A 60 13.99 4.16 10.60
CA ASP A 60 14.92 3.03 10.68
C ASP A 60 14.91 2.12 9.44
N ALA A 61 14.06 2.38 8.44
CA ALA A 61 14.01 1.55 7.24
C ALA A 61 15.03 1.99 6.20
N SER A 62 15.80 1.04 5.66
CA SER A 62 16.71 1.33 4.55
C SER A 62 15.99 1.41 3.20
N ASP A 63 16.47 2.27 2.31
CA ASP A 63 15.99 2.38 0.92
C ASP A 63 16.04 1.04 0.18
N ALA A 64 17.10 0.26 0.42
CA ALA A 64 17.26 -1.07 -0.17
C ALA A 64 16.10 -2.01 0.18
N ARG A 65 15.62 -1.96 1.42
CA ARG A 65 14.49 -2.75 1.88
C ARG A 65 13.17 -2.28 1.27
N ALA A 66 12.98 -0.97 1.14
CA ALA A 66 11.81 -0.40 0.48
C ALA A 66 11.75 -0.86 -0.99
N LEU A 67 12.86 -0.74 -1.73
CA LEU A 67 12.98 -1.21 -3.11
C LEU A 67 12.74 -2.71 -3.24
N GLU A 68 13.22 -3.53 -2.30
CA GLU A 68 12.95 -4.98 -2.30
C GLU A 68 11.44 -5.27 -2.16
N ILE A 69 10.76 -4.61 -1.22
CA ILE A 69 9.31 -4.75 -1.01
C ILE A 69 8.55 -4.34 -2.27
N ILE A 70 8.91 -3.21 -2.89
CA ILE A 70 8.28 -2.70 -4.11
C ILE A 70 8.47 -3.70 -5.25
N GLY A 71 9.70 -4.11 -5.53
CA GLY A 71 10.03 -5.03 -6.61
C GLY A 71 9.30 -6.36 -6.46
N LYS A 72 9.31 -6.94 -5.25
CA LYS A 72 8.57 -8.18 -4.96
C LYS A 72 7.05 -8.00 -5.07
N THR A 73 6.52 -6.84 -4.67
CA THR A 73 5.07 -6.56 -4.76
C THR A 73 4.64 -6.42 -6.23
N LEU A 74 5.34 -5.61 -7.02
CA LEU A 74 5.03 -5.40 -8.43
C LEU A 74 5.26 -6.66 -9.25
N GLY A 75 6.22 -7.52 -8.89
CA GLY A 75 6.42 -8.83 -9.52
C GLY A 75 5.39 -9.89 -9.14
N LYS A 76 4.62 -9.71 -8.05
CA LYS A 76 3.71 -10.74 -7.54
C LYS A 76 2.46 -10.89 -8.39
N ARG A 77 2.12 -12.12 -8.80
CA ARG A 77 0.93 -12.41 -9.62
C ARG A 77 -0.39 -12.07 -8.93
N ASP A 78 -0.49 -12.25 -7.63
CA ASP A 78 -1.72 -11.99 -6.88
C ASP A 78 -1.84 -10.53 -6.39
N ALA A 79 -0.82 -9.70 -6.65
CA ALA A 79 -0.84 -8.24 -6.47
C ALA A 79 -1.12 -7.47 -7.78
N ARG A 80 -1.53 -8.15 -8.86
CA ARG A 80 -1.78 -7.55 -10.20
C ARG A 80 -2.76 -6.36 -10.21
N ARG A 81 -3.59 -6.21 -9.18
CA ARG A 81 -4.53 -5.09 -9.07
C ARG A 81 -3.87 -3.81 -8.58
N ILE A 82 -2.69 -3.89 -7.96
CA ILE A 82 -1.87 -2.73 -7.61
C ILE A 82 -1.25 -2.19 -8.88
N GLN A 83 -1.62 -0.96 -9.21
CA GLN A 83 -1.09 -0.21 -10.35
C GLN A 83 0.05 0.70 -9.92
N GLU A 84 -0.06 1.25 -8.71
CA GLU A 84 0.89 2.23 -8.20
C GLU A 84 1.21 1.96 -6.72
N ILE A 85 2.49 2.09 -6.38
CA ILE A 85 2.98 2.09 -5.02
C ILE A 85 3.64 3.44 -4.78
N TYR A 86 3.19 4.14 -3.76
CA TYR A 86 3.77 5.39 -3.30
C TYR A 86 4.59 5.07 -2.06
N VAL A 87 5.82 5.56 -1.99
CA VAL A 87 6.69 5.38 -0.84
C VAL A 87 6.95 6.74 -0.23
N GLN A 88 6.61 6.89 1.05
CA GLN A 88 6.96 8.08 1.81
C GLN A 88 8.32 7.86 2.48
N VAL A 89 9.24 8.78 2.25
CA VAL A 89 10.54 8.87 2.91
C VAL A 89 10.66 10.27 3.50
N GLY A 90 10.52 10.40 4.82
CA GLY A 90 10.37 11.70 5.46
C GLY A 90 9.16 12.48 4.92
N ALA A 91 9.41 13.65 4.34
CA ALA A 91 8.39 14.52 3.73
C ALA A 91 8.15 14.22 2.23
N ASP A 92 9.03 13.44 1.60
CA ASP A 92 8.97 13.17 0.17
C ASP A 92 8.14 11.92 -0.12
N ILE A 93 7.48 11.92 -1.29
CA ILE A 93 6.73 10.78 -1.79
C ILE A 93 7.26 10.39 -3.17
N VAL A 94 7.76 9.16 -3.27
CA VAL A 94 8.23 8.57 -4.53
C VAL A 94 7.16 7.64 -5.08
N ARG A 95 6.82 7.78 -6.36
CA ARG A 95 5.82 6.96 -7.04
C ARG A 95 6.47 5.89 -7.92
N PHE A 96 6.08 4.65 -7.70
CA PHE A 96 6.41 3.49 -8.53
C PHE A 96 5.16 3.01 -9.24
N SER A 97 5.24 2.91 -10.56
CA SER A 97 4.16 2.37 -11.40
C SER A 97 4.56 1.00 -11.92
N ARG A 98 3.57 0.15 -12.17
CA ARG A 98 3.78 -1.16 -12.79
C ARG A 98 4.07 -1.05 -14.28
#